data_AF-A0A347UAR0-F1
#
_entry.id   AF-A0A347UAR0-F1
#
_cell.length_a   1.000
_cell.length_b   1.000
_cell.length_c   1.000
_cell.angle_alpha   90.00
_cell.angle_beta   90.00
_cell.angle_gamma   90.00
#
_symmetry.space_group_name_H-M   'P 1'
#
loop_
_entity.id
_entity.type
_entity.pdbx_description
1 polymer ?
#
loop_
_entity_poly.entity_id
_entity_poly.type
_entity_poly.pdbx_seq_one_letter_code
_entity_poly.pdbx_strand_id
1 'polypeptide(L)'
;MKLEISLFKFDKNSDYLPYYTKHFLKIENEKNLLDILNTLNKSEKLGFENSLDFDLVVNNIYVKASLTLEELVENFGKELTIEPISQRRVYNDLLIDDKDFIEKIEIFKDFIDEEDRKNYFNLKQYFYASNTLNYRSDYIGDSILLLAYDLIQKNPKIESYILSLLDDVEIGASFHTSLKNRIYKFEDIIETKIQTIQSELGYFEELEKQNFRINKTLIIDFGEFEENFEVLHDFKDFNIAYYPSNNSKQTIELLNKLKANILNLDSMKLDLAKNSFNKNPIITYHVASTILLDAFDNNADFLVVDTNEDFYIFDYNRKQIQKLCGREILLPIIHKNELQKLISGDYKEAKKTLEKHQINPEII
;
A
#
# COMPACT_ATOMS: atom_id res chain seq x y z
N MET A 1 -16.29 24.14 -13.98
CA MET A 1 -15.50 22.91 -14.22
C MET A 1 -16.45 21.71 -14.25
N LYS A 2 -16.07 20.58 -14.87
CA LYS A 2 -16.88 19.33 -14.85
C LYS A 2 -16.03 18.19 -14.26
N LEU A 3 -16.62 17.41 -13.38
CA LEU A 3 -16.06 16.17 -12.83
C LEU A 3 -16.85 14.97 -13.36
N GLU A 4 -16.15 13.88 -13.67
CA GLU A 4 -16.72 12.55 -13.87
C GLU A 4 -16.48 11.74 -12.60
N ILE A 5 -17.56 11.33 -11.95
CA ILE A 5 -17.50 10.66 -10.64
C ILE A 5 -18.10 9.26 -10.79
N SER A 6 -17.30 8.24 -10.52
CA SER A 6 -17.75 6.88 -10.26
C SER A 6 -17.97 6.72 -8.76
N LEU A 7 -19.23 6.70 -8.34
CA LEU A 7 -19.62 6.67 -6.93
C LEU A 7 -20.02 5.25 -6.53
N PHE A 8 -19.35 4.71 -5.52
CA PHE A 8 -19.68 3.42 -4.92
C PHE A 8 -21.10 3.44 -4.30
N LYS A 9 -21.87 2.38 -4.56
CA LYS A 9 -23.23 2.18 -4.06
C LYS A 9 -23.40 0.74 -3.55
N PHE A 10 -24.01 0.61 -2.39
CA PHE A 10 -24.34 -0.69 -1.79
C PHE A 10 -25.26 -0.53 -0.57
N ASP A 11 -26.36 -1.27 -0.51
CA ASP A 11 -27.17 -1.45 0.71
C ASP A 11 -27.18 -2.93 1.10
N LYS A 12 -26.67 -3.24 2.29
CA LYS A 12 -26.56 -4.62 2.80
C LYS A 12 -27.89 -5.37 2.86
N ASN A 13 -29.02 -4.66 2.89
CA ASN A 13 -30.35 -5.26 3.05
C ASN A 13 -31.04 -5.53 1.71
N SER A 14 -30.58 -4.92 0.61
CA SER A 14 -31.27 -4.96 -0.67
C SER A 14 -30.36 -5.34 -1.85
N ASP A 15 -29.08 -4.97 -1.81
CA ASP A 15 -28.13 -5.24 -2.89
C ASP A 15 -27.40 -6.57 -2.70
N TYR A 16 -27.21 -7.29 -3.81
CA TYR A 16 -26.45 -8.55 -3.82
C TYR A 16 -24.93 -8.31 -3.88
N LEU A 17 -24.50 -7.32 -4.67
CA LEU A 17 -23.10 -6.92 -4.85
C LEU A 17 -23.02 -5.39 -4.93
N PRO A 18 -21.90 -4.79 -4.50
CA PRO A 18 -21.66 -3.38 -4.71
C PRO A 18 -21.57 -3.06 -6.20
N TYR A 19 -21.92 -1.83 -6.56
CA TYR A 19 -21.83 -1.32 -7.92
C TYR A 19 -21.43 0.16 -7.92
N TYR A 20 -21.12 0.70 -9.10
CA TYR A 20 -20.76 2.11 -9.27
C TYR A 20 -21.78 2.84 -10.13
N THR A 21 -22.19 4.02 -9.69
CA THR A 21 -23.00 4.94 -10.47
C THR A 21 -22.11 6.04 -11.06
N LYS A 22 -22.35 6.41 -12.33
CA LYS A 22 -21.59 7.46 -13.00
C LYS A 22 -22.33 8.78 -12.93
N HIS A 23 -21.66 9.81 -12.42
CA HIS A 23 -22.18 11.16 -12.28
C HIS A 23 -21.30 12.16 -13.03
N PHE A 24 -21.95 13.10 -13.71
CA PHE A 24 -21.29 14.15 -14.47
C PHE A 24 -21.57 15.50 -13.82
N LEU A 25 -20.84 15.82 -12.75
CA LEU A 25 -21.09 17.00 -11.93
C LEU A 25 -20.46 18.25 -12.55
N LYS A 26 -21.28 19.27 -12.82
CA LYS A 26 -20.79 20.61 -13.15
C LYS A 26 -20.64 21.39 -11.84
N ILE A 27 -19.41 21.79 -11.53
CA ILE A 27 -19.12 22.59 -10.33
C ILE A 27 -19.73 23.97 -10.48
N GLU A 28 -20.51 24.35 -9.47
CA GLU A 28 -21.10 25.69 -9.34
C GLU A 28 -20.61 26.38 -8.07
N ASN A 29 -20.85 25.77 -6.90
CA ASN A 29 -20.54 26.37 -5.59
C ASN A 29 -19.80 25.41 -4.64
N GLU A 30 -19.56 24.16 -5.05
CA GLU A 30 -18.87 23.15 -4.27
C GLU A 30 -17.42 23.57 -4.00
N LYS A 31 -17.01 23.56 -2.73
CA LYS A 31 -15.66 23.97 -2.31
C LYS A 31 -14.78 22.79 -1.92
N ASN A 32 -15.38 21.68 -1.49
CA ASN A 32 -14.68 20.50 -1.00
C ASN A 32 -15.47 19.22 -1.34
N LEU A 33 -14.89 18.07 -0.98
CA LEU A 33 -15.48 16.77 -1.21
C LEU A 33 -16.84 16.60 -0.50
N LEU A 34 -17.01 17.16 0.71
CA LEU A 34 -18.29 17.13 1.41
C LEU A 34 -19.41 17.86 0.64
N ASP A 35 -19.11 19.02 0.05
CA ASP A 35 -20.08 19.76 -0.78
C ASP A 35 -20.47 18.93 -2.02
N ILE A 36 -19.52 18.24 -2.65
CA ILE A 36 -19.77 17.32 -3.76
C ILE A 36 -20.75 16.22 -3.32
N LEU A 37 -20.50 15.55 -2.19
CA LEU A 37 -21.39 14.51 -1.67
C LEU A 37 -22.79 15.05 -1.37
N ASN A 38 -22.88 16.22 -0.76
CA ASN A 38 -24.16 16.89 -0.50
C ASN A 38 -24.92 17.22 -1.78
N THR A 39 -24.24 17.64 -2.85
CA THR A 39 -24.88 17.90 -4.15
C THR A 39 -25.35 16.61 -4.82
N LEU A 40 -24.55 15.54 -4.77
CA LEU A 40 -24.97 14.22 -5.30
C LEU A 40 -26.19 13.68 -4.55
N ASN A 41 -26.20 13.81 -3.21
CA ASN A 41 -27.30 13.37 -2.35
C ASN A 41 -28.65 14.07 -2.62
N LYS A 42 -28.64 15.28 -3.19
CA LYS A 42 -29.88 15.98 -3.61
C LYS A 42 -30.55 15.29 -4.80
N SER A 43 -29.79 14.63 -5.65
CA SER A 43 -30.28 13.97 -6.86
C SER A 43 -30.76 12.56 -6.53
N GLU A 44 -29.99 11.83 -5.74
CA GLU A 44 -30.27 10.47 -5.31
C GLU A 44 -29.77 10.28 -3.89
N LYS A 45 -30.58 9.64 -3.03
CA LYS A 45 -30.22 9.43 -1.62
C LYS A 45 -28.91 8.64 -1.53
N LEU A 46 -27.98 9.17 -0.74
CA LEU A 46 -26.64 8.63 -0.50
C LEU A 46 -26.41 8.45 1.00
N GLY A 47 -25.93 7.27 1.40
CA GLY A 47 -25.43 7.01 2.74
C GLY A 47 -24.03 7.60 2.93
N PHE A 48 -23.90 8.67 3.71
CA PHE A 48 -22.62 9.25 4.13
C PHE A 48 -22.80 10.07 5.41
N GLU A 49 -21.69 10.38 6.11
CA GLU A 49 -21.72 11.28 7.25
C GLU A 49 -21.53 12.72 6.77
N ASN A 50 -22.47 13.62 7.12
CA ASN A 50 -22.38 15.03 6.75
C ASN A 50 -21.39 15.80 7.66
N SER A 51 -20.11 15.43 7.58
CA SER A 51 -19.02 15.95 8.39
C SER A 51 -17.77 16.17 7.54
N LEU A 52 -17.02 17.23 7.84
CA LEU A 52 -15.74 17.49 7.17
C LEU A 52 -14.67 16.47 7.55
N ASP A 53 -14.81 15.84 8.72
CA ASP A 53 -13.89 14.82 9.21
C ASP A 53 -14.22 13.42 8.71
N PHE A 54 -15.27 13.28 7.88
CA PHE A 54 -15.69 12.01 7.32
C PHE A 54 -14.60 11.43 6.42
N ASP A 55 -14.20 10.19 6.72
CA ASP A 55 -13.11 9.51 6.02
C ASP A 55 -13.62 8.71 4.81
N LEU A 56 -12.91 8.81 3.70
CA LEU A 56 -13.28 8.27 2.39
C LEU A 56 -12.06 7.80 1.63
N VAL A 57 -12.28 7.14 0.50
CA VAL A 57 -11.23 6.83 -0.47
C VAL A 57 -11.57 7.51 -1.80
N VAL A 58 -10.59 8.21 -2.37
CA VAL A 58 -10.66 8.80 -3.71
C VAL A 58 -9.51 8.25 -4.54
N ASN A 59 -9.83 7.59 -5.66
CA ASN A 59 -8.84 6.95 -6.54
C ASN A 59 -7.80 6.14 -5.75
N ASN A 60 -8.28 5.25 -4.88
CA ASN A 60 -7.48 4.37 -4.01
C ASN A 60 -6.63 5.06 -2.92
N ILE A 61 -6.77 6.38 -2.73
CA ILE A 61 -6.11 7.14 -1.66
C ILE A 61 -7.12 7.55 -0.59
N TYR A 62 -6.75 7.34 0.66
CA TYR A 62 -7.55 7.66 1.83
C TYR A 62 -7.49 9.17 2.10
N VAL A 63 -8.66 9.80 2.19
CA VAL A 63 -8.85 11.25 2.31
C VAL A 63 -9.92 11.57 3.35
N LYS A 64 -10.01 12.85 3.73
CA LYS A 64 -11.15 13.39 4.47
C LYS A 64 -12.06 14.20 3.56
N ALA A 65 -13.33 14.29 3.90
CA ALA A 65 -14.33 15.07 3.16
C ALA A 65 -14.03 16.58 3.14
N SER A 66 -13.15 17.05 4.04
CA SER A 66 -12.60 18.41 4.05
C SER A 66 -11.69 18.75 2.86
N LEU A 67 -11.23 17.75 2.10
CA LEU A 67 -10.35 17.93 0.95
C LEU A 67 -10.95 18.93 -0.04
N THR A 68 -10.20 19.99 -0.34
CA THR A 68 -10.71 21.08 -1.19
C THR A 68 -10.82 20.66 -2.65
N LEU A 69 -11.69 21.32 -3.41
CA LEU A 69 -11.86 21.05 -4.83
C LEU A 69 -10.57 21.29 -5.65
N GLU A 70 -9.78 22.29 -5.26
CA GLU A 70 -8.48 22.59 -5.88
C GLU A 70 -7.52 21.42 -5.68
N GLU A 71 -7.32 20.99 -4.45
CA GLU A 71 -6.48 19.84 -4.13
C GLU A 71 -6.99 18.55 -4.78
N LEU A 72 -8.31 18.34 -4.81
CA LEU A 72 -8.93 17.18 -5.41
C LEU A 72 -8.55 17.08 -6.90
N VAL A 73 -8.65 18.19 -7.63
CA VAL A 73 -8.37 18.20 -9.08
C VAL A 73 -6.88 18.17 -9.38
N GLU A 74 -6.06 18.85 -8.57
CA GLU A 74 -4.60 18.84 -8.72
C GLU A 74 -4.01 17.44 -8.51
N ASN A 75 -4.50 16.70 -7.53
CA ASN A 75 -3.91 15.42 -7.12
C ASN A 75 -4.59 14.19 -7.75
N PHE A 76 -5.89 14.26 -8.03
CA PHE A 76 -6.68 13.12 -8.52
C PHE A 76 -7.26 13.34 -9.92
N GLY A 77 -7.14 14.54 -10.48
CA GLY A 77 -7.69 14.88 -11.78
C GLY A 77 -9.20 15.11 -11.74
N LYS A 78 -9.87 14.94 -12.90
CA LYS A 78 -11.31 15.19 -13.05
C LYS A 78 -12.14 13.91 -13.11
N GLU A 79 -11.48 12.76 -13.19
CA GLU A 79 -12.09 11.43 -13.16
C GLU A 79 -11.84 10.85 -11.76
N LEU A 80 -12.90 10.78 -10.97
CA LEU A 80 -12.84 10.44 -9.56
C LEU A 80 -13.63 9.16 -9.32
N THR A 81 -13.04 8.24 -8.60
CA THR A 81 -13.72 7.09 -8.00
C THR A 81 -13.81 7.35 -6.52
N ILE A 82 -15.04 7.45 -5.98
CA ILE A 82 -15.29 7.74 -4.56
C ILE A 82 -15.85 6.48 -3.90
N GLU A 83 -15.19 6.06 -2.84
CA GLU A 83 -15.46 4.82 -2.14
C GLU A 83 -15.51 5.02 -0.61
N PRO A 84 -16.20 4.13 0.13
CA PRO A 84 -16.12 4.08 1.58
C PRO A 84 -14.69 3.80 2.04
N ILE A 85 -14.35 4.22 3.26
CA ILE A 85 -13.04 3.93 3.86
C ILE A 85 -12.73 2.42 3.97
N SER A 86 -13.76 1.58 3.99
CA SER A 86 -13.61 0.12 3.95
C SER A 86 -14.79 -0.56 3.26
N GLN A 87 -14.59 -1.01 2.02
CA GLN A 87 -15.63 -1.72 1.25
C GLN A 87 -16.14 -2.98 1.97
N ARG A 88 -15.27 -3.69 2.72
CA ARG A 88 -15.62 -4.92 3.46
C ARG A 88 -16.63 -4.69 4.59
N ARG A 89 -16.75 -3.46 5.08
CA ARG A 89 -17.56 -3.11 6.26
C ARG A 89 -18.78 -2.28 5.91
N VAL A 90 -19.03 -2.04 4.63
CA VAL A 90 -20.14 -1.19 4.20
C VAL A 90 -21.46 -1.80 4.61
N TYR A 91 -22.34 -0.97 5.16
CA TYR A 91 -23.75 -1.31 5.29
C TYR A 91 -24.68 -0.45 4.45
N ASN A 92 -24.26 0.77 4.08
CA ASN A 92 -25.06 1.68 3.26
C ASN A 92 -24.17 2.72 2.56
N ASP A 93 -23.93 2.55 1.27
CA ASP A 93 -23.10 3.36 0.38
C ASP A 93 -21.70 3.63 0.95
N LEU A 94 -21.46 4.83 1.50
CA LEU A 94 -20.17 5.22 2.04
C LEU A 94 -20.06 4.95 3.55
N LEU A 95 -21.15 4.51 4.20
CA LEU A 95 -21.20 4.21 5.63
C LEU A 95 -20.77 2.76 5.93
N ILE A 96 -19.91 2.62 6.95
CA ILE A 96 -19.33 1.35 7.37
C ILE A 96 -19.70 0.99 8.82
N ASP A 97 -19.74 -0.31 9.14
CA ASP A 97 -19.76 -0.80 10.51
C ASP A 97 -18.33 -0.76 11.07
N ASP A 98 -18.09 0.14 12.02
CA ASP A 98 -16.78 0.41 12.59
C ASP A 98 -16.56 -0.18 13.98
N LYS A 99 -17.41 -1.13 14.40
CA LYS A 99 -17.28 -1.81 15.70
C LYS A 99 -15.91 -2.43 15.90
N ASP A 100 -15.32 -2.99 14.85
CA ASP A 100 -14.02 -3.64 14.98
C ASP A 100 -12.92 -2.65 15.38
N PHE A 101 -12.95 -1.44 14.84
CA PHE A 101 -12.09 -0.33 15.28
C PHE A 101 -12.43 0.10 16.71
N ILE A 102 -13.71 0.31 17.02
CA ILE A 102 -14.15 0.75 18.36
C ILE A 102 -13.69 -0.25 19.44
N GLU A 103 -13.78 -1.55 19.19
CA GLU A 103 -13.44 -2.60 20.14
C GLU A 103 -11.92 -2.71 20.39
N LYS A 104 -11.07 -2.33 19.42
CA LYS A 104 -9.61 -2.43 19.60
C LYS A 104 -9.08 -1.58 20.75
N ILE A 105 -9.70 -0.44 21.03
CA ILE A 105 -9.26 0.46 22.10
C ILE A 105 -9.28 -0.19 23.49
N GLU A 106 -10.13 -1.22 23.67
CA GLU A 106 -10.33 -1.89 24.95
C GLU A 106 -9.09 -2.62 25.44
N ILE A 107 -8.10 -2.86 24.57
CA ILE A 107 -6.77 -3.35 24.96
C ILE A 107 -6.11 -2.44 26.03
N PHE A 108 -6.40 -1.14 25.99
CA PHE A 108 -5.84 -0.14 26.92
C PHE A 108 -6.88 0.44 27.89
N LYS A 109 -8.04 -0.21 28.07
CA LYS A 109 -9.14 0.34 28.89
C LYS A 109 -8.74 0.80 30.30
N ASP A 110 -7.74 0.15 30.91
CA ASP A 110 -7.27 0.44 32.27
C ASP A 110 -6.21 1.56 32.32
N PHE A 111 -5.78 2.06 31.15
CA PHE A 111 -4.72 3.06 30.98
C PHE A 111 -5.19 4.35 30.30
N ILE A 112 -6.41 4.36 29.75
CA ILE A 112 -6.96 5.50 28.99
C ILE A 112 -8.01 6.26 29.78
N ASP A 113 -8.07 7.57 29.54
CA ASP A 113 -9.17 8.44 29.97
C ASP A 113 -10.07 8.84 28.79
N GLU A 114 -11.08 9.68 29.04
CA GLU A 114 -12.02 10.14 28.01
C GLU A 114 -11.36 11.00 26.91
N GLU A 115 -10.26 11.70 27.24
CA GLU A 115 -9.51 12.48 26.26
C GLU A 115 -8.72 11.55 25.33
N ASP A 116 -8.07 10.54 25.88
CA ASP A 116 -7.39 9.50 25.12
C ASP A 116 -8.37 8.75 24.19
N ARG A 117 -9.58 8.42 24.69
CA ARG A 117 -10.66 7.83 23.87
C ARG A 117 -11.05 8.73 22.71
N LYS A 118 -11.26 10.02 22.97
CA LYS A 118 -11.61 10.99 21.92
C LYS A 118 -10.50 11.11 20.88
N ASN A 119 -9.23 11.14 21.32
CA ASN A 119 -8.08 11.21 20.43
C ASN A 119 -7.97 9.96 19.56
N TYR A 120 -8.22 8.77 20.13
CA TYR A 120 -8.23 7.51 19.38
C TYR A 120 -9.25 7.53 18.23
N PHE A 121 -10.47 8.02 18.45
CA PHE A 121 -11.48 8.07 17.38
C PHE A 121 -11.07 8.94 16.19
N ASN A 122 -10.21 9.95 16.40
CA ASN A 122 -9.64 10.74 15.30
C ASN A 122 -8.61 9.96 14.46
N LEU A 123 -8.11 8.84 14.97
CA LEU A 123 -7.14 7.97 14.29
C LEU A 123 -7.80 6.93 13.37
N LYS A 124 -9.13 6.95 13.20
CA LYS A 124 -9.88 5.96 12.40
C LYS A 124 -9.31 5.75 11.00
N GLN A 125 -8.84 6.81 10.35
CA GLN A 125 -8.23 6.74 9.02
C GLN A 125 -7.01 5.82 8.99
N TYR A 126 -6.14 5.88 10.00
CA TYR A 126 -4.93 5.06 10.08
C TYR A 126 -5.25 3.57 10.29
N PHE A 127 -6.36 3.25 10.96
CA PHE A 127 -6.83 1.87 11.13
C PHE A 127 -7.19 1.28 9.77
N TYR A 128 -8.17 1.87 9.07
CA TYR A 128 -8.70 1.31 7.82
C TYR A 128 -7.77 1.51 6.62
N ALA A 129 -6.84 2.46 6.69
CA ALA A 129 -5.78 2.60 5.69
C ALA A 129 -4.76 1.47 5.76
N SER A 130 -4.68 0.71 6.85
CA SER A 130 -3.70 -0.36 6.98
C SER A 130 -3.93 -1.46 5.93
N ASN A 131 -2.92 -1.72 5.09
CA ASN A 131 -3.02 -2.74 4.06
C ASN A 131 -3.14 -4.14 4.67
N THR A 132 -2.64 -4.33 5.88
CA THR A 132 -2.73 -5.59 6.63
C THR A 132 -4.16 -6.06 6.83
N LEU A 133 -5.13 -5.14 6.99
CA LEU A 133 -6.55 -5.51 7.11
C LEU A 133 -7.10 -6.19 5.85
N ASN A 134 -6.42 -6.09 4.71
CA ASN A 134 -6.79 -6.82 3.49
C ASN A 134 -6.47 -8.32 3.59
N TYR A 135 -5.51 -8.70 4.44
CA TYR A 135 -5.06 -10.09 4.61
C TYR A 135 -5.45 -10.67 5.96
N ARG A 136 -5.46 -9.85 7.01
CA ARG A 136 -5.66 -10.22 8.41
C ARG A 136 -6.64 -9.25 9.06
N SER A 137 -7.91 -9.63 9.09
CA SER A 137 -8.98 -8.81 9.70
C SER A 137 -8.83 -8.67 11.21
N ASP A 138 -8.04 -9.55 11.83
CA ASP A 138 -7.72 -9.58 13.26
C ASP A 138 -6.59 -8.62 13.65
N TYR A 139 -5.94 -7.94 12.68
CA TYR A 139 -4.87 -6.97 12.94
C TYR A 139 -5.24 -5.95 14.02
N ILE A 140 -4.28 -5.65 14.89
CA ILE A 140 -4.46 -4.69 15.99
C ILE A 140 -4.79 -3.28 15.49
N GLY A 141 -4.27 -2.91 14.33
CA GLY A 141 -4.49 -1.62 13.70
C GLY A 141 -3.44 -0.57 14.08
N ASP A 142 -3.04 0.24 13.10
CA ASP A 142 -2.01 1.26 13.28
C ASP A 142 -2.42 2.36 14.28
N SER A 143 -3.72 2.63 14.39
CA SER A 143 -4.28 3.55 15.39
C SER A 143 -3.99 3.12 16.84
N ILE A 144 -3.90 1.82 17.11
CA ILE A 144 -3.56 1.31 18.45
C ILE A 144 -2.08 1.52 18.73
N LEU A 145 -1.21 1.35 17.74
CA LEU A 145 0.23 1.61 17.88
C LEU A 145 0.48 3.11 18.14
N LEU A 146 -0.27 3.99 17.47
CA LEU A 146 -0.21 5.43 17.71
C LEU A 146 -0.71 5.80 19.12
N LEU A 147 -1.84 5.24 19.56
CA LEU A 147 -2.34 5.44 20.92
C LEU A 147 -1.34 4.94 21.97
N ALA A 148 -0.73 3.76 21.74
CA ALA A 148 0.28 3.22 22.63
C ALA A 148 1.47 4.17 22.79
N TYR A 149 1.97 4.71 21.68
CA TYR A 149 3.04 5.72 21.70
C TYR A 149 2.63 6.93 22.56
N ASP A 150 1.45 7.50 22.31
CA ASP A 150 0.99 8.69 23.02
C ASP A 150 0.80 8.42 24.53
N LEU A 151 0.31 7.24 24.91
CA LEU A 151 0.18 6.81 26.32
C LEU A 151 1.54 6.66 27.02
N ILE A 152 2.53 6.09 26.33
CA ILE A 152 3.90 5.94 26.84
C ILE A 152 4.55 7.31 27.04
N GLN A 153 4.39 8.23 26.08
CA GLN A 153 4.90 9.59 26.22
C GLN A 153 4.21 10.37 27.35
N LYS A 154 2.89 10.19 27.51
CA LYS A 154 2.09 10.80 28.59
C LYS A 154 2.51 10.28 29.96
N ASN A 155 2.82 8.98 30.08
CA ASN A 155 3.24 8.36 31.33
C ASN A 155 4.27 7.22 31.10
N PRO A 156 5.57 7.52 31.10
CA PRO A 156 6.61 6.50 30.85
C PRO A 156 6.61 5.32 31.85
N LYS A 157 5.97 5.45 33.02
CA LYS A 157 5.91 4.37 34.01
C LYS A 157 5.05 3.19 33.59
N ILE A 158 4.15 3.37 32.61
CA ILE A 158 3.26 2.29 32.13
C ILE A 158 3.82 1.58 30.90
N GLU A 159 4.97 1.99 30.38
CA GLU A 159 5.58 1.47 29.14
C GLU A 159 5.64 -0.06 29.09
N SER A 160 6.21 -0.70 30.10
CA SER A 160 6.33 -2.16 30.13
C SER A 160 4.98 -2.88 30.10
N TYR A 161 3.93 -2.30 30.69
CA TYR A 161 2.57 -2.86 30.64
C TYR A 161 1.93 -2.69 29.26
N ILE A 162 2.07 -1.50 28.66
CA ILE A 162 1.56 -1.22 27.32
C ILE A 162 2.23 -2.13 26.29
N LEU A 163 3.56 -2.24 26.33
CA LEU A 163 4.31 -3.11 25.43
C LEU A 163 3.96 -4.59 25.62
N SER A 164 3.78 -5.05 26.86
CA SER A 164 3.33 -6.42 27.14
C SER A 164 1.96 -6.71 26.52
N LEU A 165 1.00 -5.78 26.62
CA LEU A 165 -0.32 -5.94 26.03
C LEU A 165 -0.25 -6.00 24.50
N LEU A 166 0.62 -5.21 23.88
CA LEU A 166 0.84 -5.25 22.43
C LEU A 166 1.49 -6.56 21.97
N ASP A 167 2.45 -7.07 22.74
CA ASP A 167 3.18 -8.30 22.43
C ASP A 167 2.29 -9.55 22.52
N ASP A 168 1.26 -9.51 23.38
CA ASP A 168 0.25 -10.57 23.50
C ASP A 168 -0.68 -10.67 22.28
N VAL A 169 -0.68 -9.68 21.37
CA VAL A 169 -1.51 -9.68 20.17
C VAL A 169 -0.77 -10.33 19.00
N GLU A 170 -1.21 -11.52 18.60
CA GLU A 170 -0.60 -12.32 17.52
C GLU A 170 -0.41 -11.51 16.23
N ILE A 171 -1.45 -10.78 15.80
CA ILE A 171 -1.41 -9.90 14.62
C ILE A 171 -1.25 -8.47 15.09
N GLY A 172 -0.14 -8.24 15.78
CA GLY A 172 0.25 -6.97 16.38
C GLY A 172 1.22 -6.18 15.50
N ALA A 173 2.07 -5.38 16.13
CA ALA A 173 2.93 -4.39 15.46
C ALA A 173 3.87 -4.96 14.38
N SER A 174 4.21 -6.25 14.42
CA SER A 174 5.04 -6.90 13.39
C SER A 174 4.37 -6.97 12.02
N PHE A 175 3.06 -6.77 11.94
CA PHE A 175 2.27 -6.76 10.71
C PHE A 175 2.05 -5.35 10.13
N HIS A 176 2.66 -4.30 10.68
CA HIS A 176 2.52 -2.96 10.11
C HIS A 176 3.10 -2.89 8.67
N THR A 177 2.40 -2.16 7.80
CA THR A 177 2.88 -1.73 6.48
C THR A 177 2.73 -0.22 6.41
N SER A 178 3.72 0.49 5.87
CA SER A 178 3.70 1.95 5.84
C SER A 178 2.44 2.51 5.16
N LEU A 179 1.88 3.57 5.75
CA LEU A 179 0.68 4.25 5.28
C LEU A 179 0.97 5.40 4.30
N LYS A 180 2.25 5.69 4.06
CA LYS A 180 2.73 6.87 3.30
C LYS A 180 2.10 7.03 1.93
N ASN A 181 1.96 5.93 1.18
CA ASN A 181 1.39 5.95 -0.16
C ASN A 181 -0.13 5.68 -0.18
N ARG A 182 -0.75 5.54 0.99
CA ARG A 182 -2.17 5.18 1.13
C ARG A 182 -2.99 6.37 1.63
N ILE A 183 -2.43 7.24 2.47
CA ILE A 183 -3.13 8.41 3.01
C ILE A 183 -2.65 9.68 2.30
N TYR A 184 -3.60 10.51 1.87
CA TYR A 184 -3.28 11.82 1.29
C TYR A 184 -2.60 12.74 2.31
N LYS A 185 -1.49 13.38 1.89
CA LYS A 185 -0.66 14.24 2.76
C LYS A 185 -0.25 13.55 4.07
N PHE A 186 0.13 12.28 3.99
CA PHE A 186 0.63 11.54 5.14
C PHE A 186 1.85 12.22 5.77
N GLU A 187 1.83 12.37 7.09
CA GLU A 187 2.92 12.98 7.86
C GLU A 187 3.92 11.93 8.33
N ASP A 188 5.20 12.07 7.99
CA ASP A 188 6.26 11.11 8.34
C ASP A 188 6.42 10.90 9.87
N ILE A 189 5.92 11.82 10.70
CA ILE A 189 5.89 11.65 12.17
C ILE A 189 5.01 10.47 12.60
N ILE A 190 3.93 10.18 11.86
CA ILE A 190 3.02 9.08 12.17
C ILE A 190 3.75 7.74 12.02
N GLU A 191 4.48 7.58 10.92
CA GLU A 191 5.33 6.41 10.68
C GLU A 191 6.42 6.30 11.75
N THR A 192 7.06 7.41 12.10
CA THR A 192 8.10 7.45 13.14
C THR A 192 7.58 6.91 14.47
N LYS A 193 6.38 7.34 14.91
CA LYS A 193 5.75 6.87 16.15
C LYS A 193 5.51 5.35 16.13
N ILE A 194 5.00 4.82 15.00
CA ILE A 194 4.75 3.39 14.85
C ILE A 194 6.05 2.59 14.90
N GLN A 195 7.08 3.07 14.20
CA GLN A 195 8.40 2.43 14.20
C GLN A 195 9.08 2.47 15.56
N THR A 196 8.85 3.51 16.38
CA THR A 196 9.30 3.52 17.78
C THR A 196 8.69 2.35 18.56
N ILE A 197 7.38 2.16 18.48
CA ILE A 197 6.71 1.02 19.15
C ILE A 197 7.21 -0.32 18.61
N GLN A 198 7.37 -0.47 17.29
CA GLN A 198 7.95 -1.68 16.73
C GLN A 198 9.38 -1.94 17.21
N SER A 199 10.18 -0.89 17.40
CA SER A 199 11.56 -0.99 17.91
C SER A 199 11.58 -1.42 19.37
N GLU A 200 10.71 -0.83 20.20
CA GLU A 200 10.56 -1.19 21.62
C GLU A 200 10.09 -2.65 21.80
N LEU A 201 9.24 -3.15 20.90
CA LEU A 201 8.83 -4.55 20.84
C LEU A 201 9.86 -5.48 20.19
N GLY A 202 10.96 -4.96 19.64
CA GLY A 202 11.97 -5.76 18.95
C GLY A 202 11.53 -6.32 17.59
N TYR A 203 10.51 -5.72 16.97
CA TYR A 203 9.99 -6.05 15.64
C TYR A 203 10.61 -5.25 14.50
N PHE A 204 11.23 -4.11 14.79
CA PHE A 204 11.87 -3.26 13.80
C PHE A 204 13.39 -3.48 13.74
N GLU A 205 13.93 -3.70 12.54
CA GLU A 205 15.36 -3.64 12.27
C GLU A 205 15.62 -2.84 10.98
N GLU A 206 16.74 -2.11 10.96
CA GLU A 206 17.24 -1.40 9.77
C GLU A 206 17.43 -2.38 8.59
N LEU A 207 17.27 -1.88 7.36
CA LEU A 207 17.26 -2.72 6.16
C LEU A 207 18.57 -3.50 5.97
N GLU A 208 19.71 -2.96 6.39
CA GLU A 208 21.02 -3.60 6.29
C GLU A 208 21.15 -4.83 7.21
N LYS A 209 20.31 -4.93 8.24
CA LYS A 209 20.26 -6.07 9.16
C LYS A 209 19.24 -7.13 8.73
N GLN A 210 18.35 -6.79 7.79
CA GLN A 210 17.35 -7.71 7.26
C GLN A 210 17.99 -8.77 6.37
N ASN A 211 17.49 -10.01 6.45
CA ASN A 211 17.90 -11.10 5.58
C ASN A 211 16.75 -11.56 4.70
N PHE A 212 16.57 -10.92 3.55
CA PHE A 212 15.57 -11.28 2.53
C PHE A 212 15.86 -12.60 1.81
N ARG A 213 16.96 -13.28 2.13
CA ARG A 213 17.46 -14.47 1.44
C ARG A 213 17.28 -15.72 2.31
N ILE A 214 16.03 -16.11 2.57
CA ILE A 214 15.73 -17.19 3.52
C ILE A 214 16.24 -18.56 3.04
N ASN A 215 15.86 -18.97 1.83
CA ASN A 215 16.16 -20.33 1.33
C ASN A 215 17.29 -20.38 0.31
N LYS A 216 17.76 -19.22 -0.15
CA LYS A 216 18.79 -19.10 -1.19
C LYS A 216 19.73 -17.99 -0.78
N THR A 217 20.97 -18.35 -0.46
CA THR A 217 21.98 -17.43 0.11
C THR A 217 22.84 -16.75 -0.95
N LEU A 218 22.72 -17.15 -2.21
CA LEU A 218 23.50 -16.60 -3.31
C LEU A 218 23.29 -15.09 -3.43
N ILE A 219 24.36 -14.32 -3.34
CA ILE A 219 24.34 -12.88 -3.61
C ILE A 219 24.54 -12.69 -5.10
N ILE A 220 23.67 -11.92 -5.74
CA ILE A 220 23.81 -11.53 -7.14
C ILE A 220 24.39 -10.12 -7.16
N ASP A 221 25.46 -9.95 -7.92
CA ASP A 221 26.01 -8.64 -8.25
C ASP A 221 25.40 -8.19 -9.59
N PHE A 222 24.51 -7.19 -9.52
CA PHE A 222 23.87 -6.62 -10.69
C PHE A 222 24.74 -5.53 -11.37
N GLY A 223 25.89 -5.20 -10.80
CA GLY A 223 26.76 -4.11 -11.23
C GLY A 223 26.20 -2.73 -10.89
N GLU A 224 26.72 -1.70 -11.55
CA GLU A 224 26.27 -0.31 -11.41
C GLU A 224 25.35 0.10 -12.57
N PHE A 225 24.56 1.15 -12.35
CA PHE A 225 23.70 1.74 -13.38
C PHE A 225 24.49 2.80 -14.17
N GLU A 226 24.56 2.67 -15.48
CA GLU A 226 25.23 3.63 -16.36
C GLU A 226 24.28 4.78 -16.71
N GLU A 227 24.66 6.04 -16.45
CA GLU A 227 23.77 7.17 -16.79
C GLU A 227 23.63 7.40 -18.30
N ASN A 228 24.68 7.09 -19.07
CA ASN A 228 24.76 7.30 -20.50
C ASN A 228 24.82 5.96 -21.22
N PHE A 229 23.70 5.56 -21.83
CA PHE A 229 23.59 4.34 -22.62
C PHE A 229 22.75 4.58 -23.89
N GLU A 230 23.02 3.80 -24.92
CA GLU A 230 22.24 3.80 -26.16
C GLU A 230 21.13 2.74 -26.10
N VAL A 231 19.93 3.10 -26.57
CA VAL A 231 18.79 2.17 -26.64
C VAL A 231 18.87 1.40 -27.95
N LEU A 232 19.36 0.17 -27.89
CA LEU A 232 19.39 -0.75 -29.05
C LEU A 232 18.11 -1.59 -29.12
N HIS A 233 17.49 -1.87 -27.98
CA HIS A 233 16.25 -2.65 -27.87
C HIS A 233 15.18 -1.87 -27.10
N ASP A 234 14.05 -1.62 -27.74
CA ASP A 234 13.02 -0.69 -27.23
C ASP A 234 11.81 -1.37 -26.55
N PHE A 235 11.78 -2.71 -26.53
CA PHE A 235 10.76 -3.51 -25.84
C PHE A 235 9.31 -3.18 -26.27
N LYS A 236 9.09 -2.76 -27.53
CA LYS A 236 7.79 -2.26 -28.01
C LYS A 236 6.56 -3.13 -27.69
N ASP A 237 6.70 -4.45 -27.71
CA ASP A 237 5.58 -5.37 -27.54
C ASP A 237 5.49 -5.97 -26.11
N PHE A 238 6.29 -5.44 -25.17
CA PHE A 238 6.29 -5.90 -23.78
C PHE A 238 5.38 -5.05 -22.90
N ASN A 239 4.68 -5.72 -21.99
CA ASN A 239 4.01 -5.13 -20.84
C ASN A 239 4.95 -5.23 -19.62
N ILE A 240 5.34 -4.09 -19.07
CA ILE A 240 6.28 -4.04 -17.96
C ILE A 240 5.55 -3.52 -16.73
N ALA A 241 5.54 -4.32 -15.66
CA ALA A 241 5.21 -3.82 -14.33
C ALA A 241 6.46 -3.27 -13.66
N TYR A 242 6.32 -2.23 -12.84
CA TYR A 242 7.44 -1.61 -12.15
C TYR A 242 7.10 -1.35 -10.68
N TYR A 243 7.90 -1.93 -9.78
CA TYR A 243 7.84 -1.67 -8.35
C TYR A 243 8.92 -0.64 -7.96
N PRO A 244 8.55 0.63 -7.72
CA PRO A 244 9.51 1.70 -7.50
C PRO A 244 10.09 1.69 -6.08
N SER A 245 11.35 2.08 -5.95
CA SER A 245 11.93 2.47 -4.68
C SER A 245 11.78 3.98 -4.44
N ASN A 246 12.23 4.43 -3.26
CA ASN A 246 12.33 5.86 -2.93
C ASN A 246 13.26 6.63 -3.88
N ASN A 247 14.22 5.96 -4.53
CA ASN A 247 15.12 6.55 -5.52
C ASN A 247 14.89 5.96 -6.92
N SER A 248 13.70 6.24 -7.46
CA SER A 248 13.18 5.66 -8.70
C SER A 248 13.45 6.48 -9.96
N LYS A 249 14.06 7.67 -9.84
CA LYS A 249 14.21 8.62 -10.95
C LYS A 249 14.93 8.02 -12.16
N GLN A 250 16.06 7.36 -11.94
CA GLN A 250 16.86 6.75 -13.01
C GLN A 250 16.08 5.66 -13.75
N THR A 251 15.33 4.83 -13.02
CA THR A 251 14.54 3.75 -13.61
C THR A 251 13.35 4.30 -14.39
N ILE A 252 12.68 5.33 -13.88
CA ILE A 252 11.60 6.02 -14.60
C ILE A 252 12.13 6.63 -15.90
N GLU A 253 13.28 7.30 -15.87
CA GLU A 253 13.93 7.84 -17.07
C GLU A 253 14.28 6.74 -18.09
N LEU A 254 14.76 5.58 -17.63
CA LEU A 254 15.01 4.42 -18.48
C LEU A 254 13.71 3.90 -19.11
N LEU A 255 12.66 3.68 -18.31
CA LEU A 255 11.38 3.16 -18.80
C LEU A 255 10.72 4.11 -19.81
N ASN A 256 10.84 5.43 -19.60
CA ASN A 256 10.32 6.44 -20.53
C ASN A 256 11.03 6.46 -21.90
N LYS A 257 12.24 5.90 -22.00
CA LYS A 257 12.95 5.76 -23.28
C LYS A 257 12.48 4.55 -24.09
N LEU A 258 11.76 3.63 -23.47
CA LEU A 258 11.24 2.41 -24.11
C LEU A 258 9.95 2.69 -24.87
N LYS A 259 9.65 1.83 -25.83
CA LYS A 259 8.33 1.76 -26.49
C LYS A 259 7.41 0.72 -25.85
N ALA A 260 7.84 0.12 -24.73
CA ALA A 260 7.06 -0.83 -23.96
C ALA A 260 5.80 -0.20 -23.36
N ASN A 261 4.80 -1.04 -23.09
CA ASN A 261 3.63 -0.65 -22.33
C ASN A 261 3.93 -0.77 -20.82
N ILE A 262 4.14 0.37 -20.16
CA ILE A 262 4.37 0.38 -18.71
C ILE A 262 3.03 0.35 -17.97
N LEU A 263 2.76 -0.72 -17.24
CA LEU A 263 1.50 -0.93 -16.53
C LEU A 263 1.42 0.00 -15.31
N ASN A 264 0.32 0.75 -15.21
CA ASN A 264 0.01 1.58 -14.06
C ASN A 264 -0.88 0.79 -13.08
N LEU A 265 -0.25 0.11 -12.13
CA LEU A 265 -0.92 -0.76 -11.17
C LEU A 265 -0.80 -0.17 -9.76
N ASP A 266 -1.94 0.02 -9.08
CA ASP A 266 -1.96 0.61 -7.74
C ASP A 266 -1.30 -0.28 -6.69
N SER A 267 -1.26 -1.60 -6.91
CA SER A 267 -0.53 -2.52 -6.03
C SER A 267 0.96 -2.19 -5.94
N MET A 268 1.56 -1.55 -6.95
CA MET A 268 2.98 -1.17 -6.95
C MET A 268 3.32 -0.12 -5.88
N LYS A 269 2.32 0.53 -5.28
CA LYS A 269 2.49 1.51 -4.22
C LYS A 269 2.52 0.88 -2.82
N LEU A 270 2.22 -0.42 -2.71
CA LEU A 270 2.12 -1.12 -1.43
C LEU A 270 3.51 -1.29 -0.79
N ASP A 271 3.58 -1.03 0.52
CA ASP A 271 4.79 -1.25 1.31
C ASP A 271 4.96 -2.73 1.65
N LEU A 272 6.18 -3.23 1.43
CA LEU A 272 6.55 -4.64 1.65
C LEU A 272 6.83 -4.97 3.13
N ALA A 273 6.69 -4.02 4.06
CA ALA A 273 7.04 -4.20 5.48
C ALA A 273 8.47 -4.71 5.70
N LYS A 274 9.42 -4.17 4.94
CA LYS A 274 10.80 -4.69 4.90
C LYS A 274 11.50 -4.65 6.27
N ASN A 275 11.18 -3.66 7.11
CA ASN A 275 11.79 -3.48 8.42
C ASN A 275 11.35 -4.48 9.49
N SER A 276 10.31 -5.28 9.26
CA SER A 276 9.91 -6.37 10.16
C SER A 276 10.18 -7.76 9.59
N PHE A 277 10.79 -7.87 8.40
CA PHE A 277 10.89 -9.12 7.65
C PHE A 277 11.54 -10.28 8.42
N ASN A 278 12.67 -10.04 9.09
CA ASN A 278 13.36 -11.05 9.91
C ASN A 278 12.47 -11.64 11.01
N LYS A 279 11.58 -10.82 11.56
CA LYS A 279 10.71 -11.18 12.68
C LYS A 279 9.39 -11.77 12.20
N ASN A 280 8.85 -11.19 11.13
CA ASN A 280 7.59 -11.58 10.52
C ASN A 280 7.63 -11.43 8.99
N PRO A 281 8.07 -12.45 8.25
CA PRO A 281 8.07 -12.39 6.79
C PRO A 281 6.66 -12.60 6.19
N ILE A 282 5.67 -13.00 7.00
CA ILE A 282 4.33 -13.40 6.52
C ILE A 282 3.61 -12.22 5.89
N ILE A 283 3.63 -11.04 6.53
CA ILE A 283 2.98 -9.85 5.95
C ILE A 283 3.65 -9.44 4.64
N THR A 284 4.98 -9.47 4.56
CA THR A 284 5.72 -9.21 3.33
C THR A 284 5.29 -10.16 2.21
N TYR A 285 5.10 -11.45 2.52
CA TYR A 285 4.64 -12.42 1.53
C TYR A 285 3.21 -12.17 1.05
N HIS A 286 2.30 -11.76 1.94
CA HIS A 286 0.96 -11.36 1.55
C HIS A 286 0.98 -10.15 0.60
N VAL A 287 1.73 -9.10 0.93
CA VAL A 287 1.85 -7.92 0.08
C VAL A 287 2.51 -8.28 -1.24
N ALA A 288 3.65 -8.98 -1.22
CA ALA A 288 4.36 -9.41 -2.42
C ALA A 288 3.47 -10.29 -3.31
N SER A 289 2.64 -11.17 -2.73
CA SER A 289 1.68 -11.95 -3.50
C SER A 289 0.68 -11.07 -4.24
N THR A 290 0.19 -10.00 -3.60
CA THR A 290 -0.78 -9.08 -4.22
C THR A 290 -0.15 -8.36 -5.40
N ILE A 291 1.07 -7.84 -5.22
CA ILE A 291 1.82 -7.14 -6.27
C ILE A 291 2.09 -8.05 -7.47
N LEU A 292 2.59 -9.26 -7.21
CA LEU A 292 2.92 -10.21 -8.28
C LEU A 292 1.69 -10.73 -9.01
N LEU A 293 0.60 -10.98 -8.29
CA LEU A 293 -0.66 -11.43 -8.88
C LEU A 293 -1.32 -10.34 -9.72
N ASP A 294 -1.35 -9.11 -9.22
CA ASP A 294 -1.91 -7.98 -9.97
C ASP A 294 -1.12 -7.73 -11.27
N ALA A 295 0.23 -7.75 -11.20
CA ALA A 295 1.06 -7.66 -12.40
C ALA A 295 0.82 -8.82 -13.37
N PHE A 296 0.77 -10.06 -12.86
CA PHE A 296 0.57 -11.25 -13.70
C PHE A 296 -0.83 -11.28 -14.34
N ASP A 297 -1.88 -10.97 -13.59
CA ASP A 297 -3.26 -10.96 -14.06
C ASP A 297 -3.52 -9.81 -15.06
N ASN A 298 -2.70 -8.74 -15.01
CA ASN A 298 -2.65 -7.68 -16.02
C ASN A 298 -1.66 -7.95 -17.17
N ASN A 299 -1.22 -9.20 -17.34
CA ASN A 299 -0.34 -9.67 -18.42
C ASN A 299 1.02 -8.95 -18.49
N ALA A 300 1.62 -8.62 -17.34
CA ALA A 300 3.01 -8.20 -17.30
C ALA A 300 3.92 -9.35 -17.77
N ASP A 301 4.87 -9.05 -18.65
CA ASP A 301 5.90 -10.00 -19.07
C ASP A 301 6.98 -10.18 -17.99
N PHE A 302 7.27 -9.11 -17.24
CA PHE A 302 8.15 -9.14 -16.08
C PHE A 302 7.90 -7.95 -15.14
N LEU A 303 8.36 -8.08 -13.89
CA LEU A 303 8.36 -7.02 -12.89
C LEU A 303 9.77 -6.43 -12.77
N VAL A 304 9.90 -5.11 -12.94
CA VAL A 304 11.14 -4.37 -12.72
C VAL A 304 11.22 -3.89 -11.28
N VAL A 305 12.40 -4.02 -10.68
CA VAL A 305 12.70 -3.54 -9.33
C VAL A 305 14.00 -2.73 -9.30
N ASP A 306 14.05 -1.76 -8.38
CA ASP A 306 15.20 -0.86 -8.24
C ASP A 306 16.34 -1.38 -7.37
N THR A 307 16.01 -2.26 -6.41
CA THR A 307 16.90 -2.64 -5.32
C THR A 307 17.12 -4.14 -5.24
N ASN A 308 18.25 -4.52 -4.65
CA ASN A 308 18.57 -5.92 -4.41
C ASN A 308 17.60 -6.54 -3.41
N GLU A 309 17.19 -5.77 -2.40
CA GLU A 309 16.25 -6.20 -1.36
C GLU A 309 14.90 -6.58 -1.97
N ASP A 310 14.35 -5.71 -2.83
CA ASP A 310 13.07 -5.98 -3.52
C ASP A 310 13.21 -7.19 -4.46
N PHE A 311 14.34 -7.29 -5.19
CA PHE A 311 14.63 -8.46 -6.01
C PHE A 311 14.62 -9.75 -5.18
N TYR A 312 15.31 -9.79 -4.04
CA TYR A 312 15.34 -10.98 -3.19
C TYR A 312 13.96 -11.30 -2.61
N ILE A 313 13.16 -10.31 -2.22
CA ILE A 313 11.78 -10.52 -1.75
C ILE A 313 10.97 -11.22 -2.85
N PHE A 314 10.90 -10.65 -4.05
CA PHE A 314 10.03 -11.17 -5.11
C PHE A 314 10.57 -12.44 -5.78
N ASP A 315 11.86 -12.54 -6.05
CA ASP A 315 12.46 -13.70 -6.75
C ASP A 315 12.79 -14.82 -5.77
N TYR A 316 13.56 -14.56 -4.71
CA TYR A 316 14.09 -15.63 -3.86
C TYR A 316 13.05 -16.25 -2.93
N ASN A 317 12.02 -15.50 -2.52
CA ASN A 317 10.96 -15.99 -1.65
C ASN A 317 9.71 -16.45 -2.42
N ARG A 318 9.79 -16.56 -3.75
CA ARG A 318 8.64 -16.91 -4.61
C ARG A 318 7.93 -18.18 -4.18
N LYS A 319 8.65 -19.24 -3.80
CA LYS A 319 8.03 -20.49 -3.33
C LYS A 319 7.15 -20.29 -2.10
N GLN A 320 7.57 -19.42 -1.17
CA GLN A 320 6.80 -19.09 0.03
C GLN A 320 5.56 -18.27 -0.35
N ILE A 321 5.74 -17.29 -1.24
CA ILE A 321 4.67 -16.44 -1.75
C ILE A 321 3.59 -17.29 -2.47
N GLN A 322 4.01 -18.19 -3.37
CA GLN A 322 3.12 -19.09 -4.11
C GLN A 322 2.40 -20.08 -3.19
N LYS A 323 3.10 -20.62 -2.18
CA LYS A 323 2.48 -21.49 -1.17
C LYS A 323 1.39 -20.73 -0.39
N LEU A 324 1.64 -19.47 -0.07
CA LEU A 324 0.72 -18.63 0.70
C LEU A 324 -0.52 -18.23 -0.11
N CYS A 325 -0.39 -17.86 -1.38
CA CYS A 325 -1.54 -17.52 -2.23
C CYS A 325 -2.21 -18.73 -2.89
N GLY A 326 -1.61 -19.92 -2.79
CA GLY A 326 -2.19 -21.16 -3.33
C GLY A 326 -2.20 -21.27 -4.85
N ARG A 327 -1.43 -20.42 -5.55
CA ARG A 327 -1.29 -20.47 -7.02
C ARG A 327 0.15 -20.21 -7.46
N GLU A 328 0.52 -20.82 -8.58
CA GLU A 328 1.78 -20.49 -9.24
C GLU A 328 1.71 -19.09 -9.84
N ILE A 329 2.84 -18.38 -9.77
CA ILE A 329 3.02 -17.05 -10.33
C ILE A 329 4.28 -17.08 -11.17
N LEU A 330 4.11 -17.16 -12.49
CA LEU A 330 5.19 -17.31 -13.46
C LEU A 330 5.61 -15.95 -14.03
N LEU A 331 5.91 -14.99 -13.15
CA LEU A 331 6.32 -13.63 -13.52
C LEU A 331 7.81 -13.41 -13.21
N PRO A 332 8.71 -13.33 -14.20
CA PRO A 332 10.12 -13.01 -13.98
C PRO A 332 10.32 -11.67 -13.27
N ILE A 333 11.35 -11.57 -12.42
CA ILE A 333 11.78 -10.31 -11.79
C ILE A 333 13.06 -9.87 -12.45
N ILE A 334 13.15 -8.59 -12.81
CA ILE A 334 14.32 -7.99 -13.46
C ILE A 334 14.80 -6.82 -12.62
N HIS A 335 16.07 -6.82 -12.24
CA HIS A 335 16.69 -5.67 -11.60
C HIS A 335 16.94 -4.56 -12.64
N LYS A 336 16.79 -3.29 -12.27
CA LYS A 336 16.94 -2.15 -13.20
C LYS A 336 18.26 -2.16 -14.01
N ASN A 337 19.36 -2.62 -13.41
CA ASN A 337 20.66 -2.69 -14.07
C ASN A 337 20.70 -3.82 -15.12
N GLU A 338 19.95 -4.91 -14.91
CA GLU A 338 19.82 -5.96 -15.93
C GLU A 338 19.00 -5.45 -17.12
N LEU A 339 17.89 -4.77 -16.84
CA LEU A 339 17.07 -4.16 -17.88
C LEU A 339 17.90 -3.18 -18.72
N GLN A 340 18.70 -2.33 -18.08
CA GLN A 340 19.63 -1.46 -18.79
C GLN A 340 20.56 -2.23 -19.73
N LYS A 341 21.21 -3.29 -19.24
CA LYS A 341 22.13 -4.10 -20.07
C LYS A 341 21.41 -4.72 -21.27
N LEU A 342 20.19 -5.22 -21.08
CA LEU A 342 19.36 -5.76 -22.16
C LEU A 342 19.01 -4.70 -23.20
N ILE A 343 18.64 -3.49 -22.76
CA ILE A 343 18.32 -2.36 -23.64
C ILE A 343 19.54 -1.92 -24.46
N SER A 344 20.73 -1.91 -23.84
CA SER A 344 22.00 -1.55 -24.47
C SER A 344 22.61 -2.66 -25.32
N GLY A 345 21.96 -3.83 -25.42
CA GLY A 345 22.45 -4.98 -26.20
C GLY A 345 23.61 -5.74 -25.55
N ASP A 346 23.94 -5.49 -24.27
CA ASP A 346 24.95 -6.25 -23.52
C ASP A 346 24.36 -7.52 -22.91
N TYR A 347 23.86 -8.39 -23.80
CA TYR A 347 23.22 -9.65 -23.43
C TYR A 347 24.15 -10.60 -22.68
N LYS A 348 25.45 -10.55 -22.98
CA LYS A 348 26.43 -11.44 -22.33
C LYS A 348 26.57 -11.08 -20.85
N GLU A 349 26.59 -9.79 -20.52
CA GLU A 349 26.66 -9.36 -19.14
C GLU A 349 25.33 -9.60 -18.40
N ALA A 350 24.20 -9.28 -19.02
CA ALA A 350 22.88 -9.55 -18.45
C ALA A 350 22.67 -11.05 -18.15
N LYS A 351 23.08 -11.93 -19.07
CA LYS A 351 22.92 -13.38 -18.93
C LYS A 351 23.60 -13.95 -17.68
N LYS A 352 24.72 -13.37 -17.22
CA LYS A 352 25.43 -13.81 -16.00
C LYS A 352 24.58 -13.73 -14.73
N THR A 353 23.60 -12.84 -14.69
CA THR A 353 22.69 -12.67 -13.56
C THR A 353 21.34 -13.33 -13.83
N LEU A 354 20.78 -13.19 -15.04
CA LEU A 354 19.49 -13.76 -15.42
C LEU A 354 19.42 -15.29 -15.28
N GLU A 355 20.50 -16.01 -15.59
CA GLU A 355 20.57 -17.48 -15.40
C GLU A 355 20.44 -17.91 -13.92
N LYS A 356 20.62 -16.97 -12.99
CA LYS A 356 20.52 -17.22 -11.54
C LYS A 356 19.12 -16.97 -11.01
N HIS A 357 18.16 -16.48 -11.81
CA HIS A 357 16.80 -16.17 -11.34
C HIS A 357 16.01 -17.45 -11.04
N GLN A 358 14.96 -17.36 -10.23
CA GLN A 358 14.09 -18.52 -10.02
C GLN A 358 13.24 -18.85 -11.25
N ILE A 359 12.85 -17.82 -11.99
CA ILE A 359 12.15 -17.97 -13.26
C ILE A 359 13.06 -17.45 -14.35
N ASN A 360 13.33 -18.29 -15.35
CA ASN A 360 14.04 -17.86 -16.55
C ASN A 360 13.17 -16.80 -17.25
N PRO A 361 13.67 -15.57 -17.43
CA PRO A 361 12.90 -14.55 -18.11
C PRO A 361 12.63 -14.88 -19.58
N GLU A 362 13.46 -15.71 -20.23
CA GLU A 362 13.39 -15.99 -21.68
C GLU A 362 13.35 -14.71 -22.55
N ILE A 363 13.87 -13.59 -22.00
CA ILE A 363 13.91 -12.28 -22.66
C ILE A 363 15.06 -12.16 -23.69
N ILE A 364 16.04 -13.09 -23.65
CA ILE A 364 17.23 -13.10 -24.53
C ILE A 364 17.02 -13.98 -25.76
#